data_AF-A0YDE0-F1
#
_entry.id   AF-A0YDE0-F1
#
_cell.length_a   1.000
_cell.length_b   1.000
_cell.length_c   1.000
_cell.angle_alpha   90.00
_cell.angle_beta   90.00
_cell.angle_gamma   90.00
#
_symmetry.space_group_name_H-M   'P 1'
#
loop_
_entity.id
_entity.type
_entity.pdbx_description
1 polymer ?
#
loop_
_entity_poly.entity_id
_entity_poly.type
_entity_poly.pdbx_seq_one_letter_code
_entity_poly.pdbx_strand_id
1 'polypeptide(L)'
;MQSFFRFAHALSLLLSVILSHSVVAQDSRWIDLTYSLSADSVFWPTAEPFKLTTDAEGVTEAGYYYSAHSFTAAEDGGTPIDAPVHFAEGKYSVNKISLGQLIGPAMLIDVAAPVSANRDYLVSIDDIIDWGKTNDPIPDQSIVLFRNGLGALWPNTEPDLGTSLRGVHSVAALSFSGLSAEAATWLIENRRDDAKRAPTF
;
A
#
# COMPACT_ATOMS: atom_id res chain seq x y z
N MET A 1 -37.10 34.87 -31.33
CA MET A 1 -37.13 33.76 -30.34
C MET A 1 -36.16 32.62 -30.66
N GLN A 2 -35.94 32.24 -31.93
CA GLN A 2 -35.01 31.14 -32.27
C GLN A 2 -33.51 31.48 -32.13
N SER A 3 -33.10 32.75 -32.22
CA SER A 3 -31.69 33.15 -32.08
C SER A 3 -31.19 33.13 -30.62
N PHE A 4 -32.07 33.42 -29.66
CA PHE A 4 -31.75 33.41 -28.21
C PHE A 4 -31.46 31.99 -27.70
N PHE A 5 -32.17 30.99 -28.22
CA PHE A 5 -31.98 29.58 -27.84
C PHE A 5 -30.65 28.98 -28.34
N ARG A 6 -30.12 29.48 -29.47
CA ARG A 6 -28.83 29.03 -30.02
C ARG A 6 -27.63 29.58 -29.24
N PHE A 7 -27.76 30.77 -28.64
CA PHE A 7 -26.70 31.37 -27.83
C PHE A 7 -26.57 30.71 -26.45
N ALA A 8 -27.69 30.31 -25.83
CA ALA A 8 -27.69 29.62 -24.54
C ALA A 8 -27.07 28.20 -24.61
N HIS A 9 -27.27 27.48 -25.72
CA HIS A 9 -26.65 26.15 -25.90
C HIS A 9 -25.14 26.23 -26.17
N ALA A 10 -24.68 27.24 -26.91
CA ALA A 10 -23.25 27.45 -27.17
C ALA A 10 -22.47 27.82 -25.90
N LEU A 11 -23.06 28.61 -25.00
CA LEU A 11 -22.45 28.98 -23.72
C LEU A 11 -22.42 27.81 -22.72
N SER A 12 -23.45 26.95 -22.71
CA SER A 12 -23.49 25.77 -21.85
C SER A 12 -22.51 24.67 -22.29
N LEU A 13 -22.25 24.53 -23.59
CA LEU A 13 -21.22 23.63 -24.11
C LEU A 13 -19.80 24.16 -23.84
N LEU A 14 -19.59 25.48 -23.89
CA LEU A 14 -18.30 26.06 -23.50
C LEU A 14 -18.01 25.86 -22.01
N LEU A 15 -19.02 25.96 -21.13
CA LEU A 15 -18.84 25.75 -19.69
C LEU A 15 -18.56 24.27 -19.33
N SER A 16 -19.18 23.30 -20.03
CA SER A 16 -18.89 21.87 -19.83
C SER A 16 -17.50 21.45 -20.33
N VAL A 17 -16.99 22.12 -21.37
CA VAL A 17 -15.62 21.90 -21.85
C VAL A 17 -14.60 22.52 -20.89
N ILE A 18 -14.94 23.63 -20.21
CA ILE A 18 -14.05 24.25 -19.21
C ILE A 18 -14.08 23.49 -17.86
N LEU A 19 -15.16 22.80 -17.48
CA LEU A 19 -15.15 21.85 -16.36
C LEU A 19 -14.51 20.50 -16.69
N SER A 20 -14.24 20.24 -17.97
CA SER A 20 -13.26 19.25 -18.38
C SER A 20 -11.86 19.85 -18.27
N HIS A 21 -11.52 20.41 -17.10
CA HIS A 21 -10.14 20.33 -16.66
C HIS A 21 -9.89 18.84 -16.50
N SER A 22 -9.48 18.24 -17.62
CA SER A 22 -8.45 17.25 -17.59
C SER A 22 -7.48 17.80 -16.56
N VAL A 23 -7.46 17.20 -15.38
CA VAL A 23 -6.23 17.09 -14.61
C VAL A 23 -5.32 16.29 -15.55
N VAL A 24 -4.84 16.96 -16.61
CA VAL A 24 -3.57 16.66 -17.20
C VAL A 24 -2.67 16.94 -16.04
N ALA A 25 -2.38 15.86 -15.32
CA ALA A 25 -1.36 15.73 -14.31
C ALA A 25 -0.26 16.77 -14.59
N GLN A 26 -0.33 17.90 -13.88
CA GLN A 26 0.81 18.78 -13.70
C GLN A 26 1.94 17.87 -13.22
N ASP A 27 3.01 17.77 -14.01
CA ASP A 27 4.29 17.11 -13.72
C ASP A 27 4.24 16.07 -12.59
N SER A 28 3.45 15.01 -12.77
CA SER A 28 3.29 14.00 -11.74
C SER A 28 4.51 13.09 -11.71
N ARG A 29 5.05 12.88 -10.52
CA ARG A 29 6.23 12.04 -10.30
C ARG A 29 5.80 10.65 -9.84
N TRP A 30 6.27 9.63 -10.53
CA TRP A 30 6.19 8.26 -10.04
C TRP A 30 7.16 8.08 -8.86
N ILE A 31 6.63 7.60 -7.74
CA ILE A 31 7.40 7.23 -6.55
C ILE A 31 7.24 5.73 -6.39
N ASP A 32 8.35 5.01 -6.45
CA ASP A 32 8.40 3.59 -6.12
C ASP A 32 8.35 3.42 -4.60
N LEU A 33 7.42 2.60 -4.11
CA LEU A 33 7.23 2.26 -2.70
C LEU A 33 7.66 0.82 -2.39
N THR A 34 8.37 0.17 -3.31
CA THR A 34 8.81 -1.22 -3.21
C THR A 34 10.29 -1.31 -2.88
N TYR A 35 10.66 -2.29 -2.05
CA TYR A 35 12.04 -2.69 -1.87
C TYR A 35 12.42 -3.79 -2.86
N SER A 36 13.69 -3.82 -3.28
CA SER A 36 14.23 -4.91 -4.10
C SER A 36 14.00 -6.27 -3.43
N LEU A 37 13.48 -7.21 -4.20
CA LEU A 37 13.33 -8.61 -3.78
C LEU A 37 14.62 -9.38 -4.06
N SER A 38 15.24 -9.91 -3.01
CA SER A 38 16.54 -10.60 -3.06
C SER A 38 16.70 -11.53 -1.85
N ALA A 39 17.83 -12.24 -1.78
CA ALA A 39 18.14 -13.12 -0.65
C ALA A 39 18.29 -12.37 0.69
N ASP A 40 18.58 -11.07 0.63
CA ASP A 40 18.71 -10.21 1.81
C ASP A 40 17.37 -9.62 2.25
N SER A 41 16.31 -9.73 1.44
CA SER A 41 15.00 -9.18 1.78
C SER A 41 14.49 -9.73 3.11
N VAL A 42 13.81 -8.88 3.86
CA VAL A 42 13.15 -9.29 5.11
C VAL A 42 11.88 -10.08 4.75
N PHE A 43 11.74 -11.23 5.40
CA PHE A 43 10.58 -12.11 5.31
C PHE A 43 10.04 -12.35 6.72
N TRP A 44 8.75 -12.68 6.82
CA TRP A 44 8.17 -13.08 8.09
C TRP A 44 9.00 -14.22 8.72
N PRO A 45 9.27 -14.22 10.04
CA PRO A 45 10.23 -15.14 10.63
C PRO A 45 9.93 -16.63 10.47
N THR A 46 8.67 -17.00 10.23
CA THR A 46 8.23 -18.39 9.97
C THR A 46 8.12 -18.73 8.50
N ALA A 47 8.29 -17.76 7.61
CA ALA A 47 8.18 -17.95 6.17
C ALA A 47 9.52 -18.43 5.58
N GLU A 48 9.46 -19.08 4.41
CA GLU A 48 10.65 -19.38 3.64
C GLU A 48 11.22 -18.10 3.00
N PRO A 49 12.55 -17.87 3.04
CA PRO A 49 13.15 -16.72 2.41
C PRO A 49 13.16 -16.84 0.88
N PHE A 50 13.42 -15.72 0.22
CA PHE A 50 13.63 -15.68 -1.23
C PHE A 50 14.83 -16.55 -1.65
N LYS A 51 14.62 -17.35 -2.70
CA LYS A 51 15.67 -18.15 -3.34
C LYS A 51 15.63 -17.89 -4.85
N LEU A 52 16.77 -17.50 -5.42
CA LEU A 52 16.96 -17.33 -6.86
C LEU A 52 17.88 -18.45 -7.37
N THR A 53 17.47 -19.10 -8.45
CA THR A 53 18.24 -20.11 -9.16
C THR A 53 18.52 -19.60 -10.56
N THR A 54 19.79 -19.58 -10.96
CA THR A 54 20.18 -19.25 -12.33
C THR A 54 19.96 -20.47 -13.22
N ASP A 55 19.01 -20.36 -14.14
CA ASP A 55 18.70 -21.42 -15.11
C ASP A 55 19.60 -21.32 -16.33
N ALA A 56 19.92 -20.09 -16.76
CA ALA A 56 20.90 -19.81 -17.79
C ALA A 56 21.42 -18.37 -17.67
N GLU A 57 22.72 -18.16 -17.90
CA GLU A 57 23.30 -16.82 -17.95
C GLU A 57 24.54 -16.82 -18.87
N GLY A 58 24.45 -16.10 -19.99
CA GLY A 58 25.56 -15.92 -20.92
C GLY A 58 25.17 -15.94 -22.39
N VAL A 59 26.19 -15.89 -23.25
CA VAL A 59 26.01 -15.98 -24.71
C VAL A 59 25.70 -17.42 -25.10
N THR A 60 24.57 -17.62 -25.76
CA THR A 60 24.11 -18.92 -26.27
C THR A 60 24.90 -19.35 -27.51
N GLU A 61 24.83 -20.62 -27.86
CA GLU A 61 25.43 -21.15 -29.10
C GLU A 61 24.90 -20.48 -30.37
N ALA A 62 23.68 -19.94 -30.32
CA ALA A 62 23.07 -19.18 -31.40
C ALA A 62 23.56 -17.71 -31.48
N GLY A 63 24.49 -17.30 -30.60
CA GLY A 63 25.18 -16.01 -30.66
C GLY A 63 24.48 -14.85 -29.96
N TYR A 64 23.42 -15.07 -29.19
CA TYR A 64 22.74 -14.03 -28.40
C TYR A 64 22.90 -14.25 -26.89
N TYR A 65 22.91 -13.16 -26.12
CA TYR A 65 22.94 -13.22 -24.65
C TYR A 65 21.57 -13.65 -24.09
N TYR A 66 21.57 -14.61 -23.16
CA TYR A 66 20.38 -15.13 -22.52
C TYR A 66 20.61 -15.16 -21.01
N SER A 67 19.67 -14.59 -20.25
CA SER A 67 19.63 -14.61 -18.80
C SER A 67 18.22 -15.05 -18.38
N ALA A 68 18.16 -16.13 -17.63
CA ALA A 68 16.93 -16.74 -17.15
C ALA A 68 17.16 -17.28 -15.73
N HIS A 69 16.20 -17.01 -14.86
CA HIS A 69 16.24 -17.41 -13.47
C HIS A 69 14.87 -17.90 -13.02
N SER A 70 14.87 -18.90 -12.16
CA SER A 70 13.71 -19.36 -11.40
C SER A 70 13.80 -18.85 -9.97
N PHE A 71 12.67 -18.50 -9.35
CA PHE A 71 12.66 -18.08 -7.95
C PHE A 71 11.55 -18.72 -7.14
N THR A 72 11.77 -18.81 -5.83
CA THR A 72 10.77 -19.19 -4.83
C THR A 72 10.77 -18.13 -3.73
N ALA A 73 9.58 -17.73 -3.31
CA ALA A 73 9.38 -16.80 -2.20
C ALA A 73 8.06 -17.14 -1.48
N ALA A 74 7.99 -16.93 -0.18
CA ALA A 74 6.71 -16.88 0.52
C ALA A 74 5.94 -15.59 0.18
N GLU A 75 4.62 -15.60 0.35
CA GLU A 75 3.76 -14.41 0.14
C GLU A 75 4.10 -13.30 1.16
N ASP A 76 4.46 -13.67 2.39
CA ASP A 76 4.73 -12.74 3.50
C ASP A 76 6.21 -12.29 3.54
N GLY A 77 6.68 -11.64 2.49
CA GLY A 77 8.00 -11.02 2.48
C GLY A 77 8.20 -9.99 1.39
N GLY A 78 9.28 -9.20 1.50
CA GLY A 78 9.47 -8.06 0.60
C GLY A 78 8.46 -6.95 0.88
N THR A 79 7.82 -6.45 -0.18
CA THR A 79 6.71 -5.49 -0.12
C THR A 79 5.41 -6.19 -0.56
N PRO A 80 4.76 -6.97 0.33
CA PRO A 80 3.62 -7.81 -0.05
C PRO A 80 2.29 -7.05 -0.07
N ILE A 81 1.26 -7.74 -0.54
CA ILE A 81 -0.15 -7.34 -0.40
C ILE A 81 -0.90 -8.43 0.36
N ASP A 82 -1.57 -8.04 1.43
CA ASP A 82 -2.42 -8.97 2.19
C ASP A 82 -3.85 -8.93 1.69
N ALA A 83 -4.32 -10.05 1.16
CA ALA A 83 -5.72 -10.23 0.78
C ALA A 83 -6.56 -10.63 2.02
N PRO A 84 -7.87 -10.29 2.07
CA PRO A 84 -8.73 -10.62 3.21
C PRO A 84 -8.70 -12.08 3.68
N VAL A 85 -8.52 -13.02 2.75
CA VAL A 85 -8.45 -14.46 3.07
C VAL A 85 -7.30 -14.81 4.02
N HIS A 86 -6.26 -13.96 4.10
CA HIS A 86 -5.09 -14.18 4.95
C HIS A 86 -5.47 -14.29 6.45
N PHE A 87 -6.51 -13.58 6.90
CA PHE A 87 -7.03 -13.68 8.28
C PHE A 87 -8.51 -14.04 8.39
N ALA A 88 -9.24 -14.16 7.28
CA ALA A 88 -10.68 -14.41 7.30
C ALA A 88 -11.08 -15.49 6.29
N GLU A 89 -11.54 -16.65 6.79
CA GLU A 89 -11.94 -17.78 5.96
C GLU A 89 -13.08 -17.42 5.00
N GLY A 90 -12.99 -17.92 3.76
CA GLY A 90 -14.00 -17.71 2.72
C GLY A 90 -13.99 -16.32 2.06
N LYS A 91 -13.08 -15.44 2.49
CA LYS A 91 -12.93 -14.10 1.94
C LYS A 91 -12.10 -14.06 0.66
N TYR A 92 -11.96 -12.88 0.07
CA TYR A 92 -11.23 -12.72 -1.18
C TYR A 92 -9.75 -13.07 -1.05
N SER A 93 -9.29 -13.93 -1.95
CA SER A 93 -7.87 -14.13 -2.28
C SER A 93 -7.38 -13.00 -3.20
N VAL A 94 -6.06 -12.84 -3.33
CA VAL A 94 -5.45 -11.73 -4.10
C VAL A 94 -5.99 -11.62 -5.53
N ASN A 95 -6.20 -12.76 -6.21
CA ASN A 95 -6.73 -12.81 -7.57
C ASN A 95 -8.22 -12.41 -7.71
N LYS A 96 -8.93 -12.23 -6.59
CA LYS A 96 -10.32 -11.76 -6.54
C LYS A 96 -10.44 -10.27 -6.19
N ILE A 97 -9.34 -9.61 -5.83
CA ILE A 97 -9.32 -8.17 -5.59
C ILE A 97 -9.48 -7.47 -6.95
N SER A 98 -10.44 -6.54 -7.04
CA SER A 98 -10.67 -5.81 -8.29
C SER A 98 -9.60 -4.75 -8.51
N LEU A 99 -9.28 -4.43 -9.78
CA LEU A 99 -8.29 -3.38 -10.11
C LEU A 99 -8.64 -2.02 -9.50
N GLY A 100 -9.94 -1.69 -9.38
CA GLY A 100 -10.39 -0.45 -8.74
C GLY A 100 -10.09 -0.36 -7.24
N GLN A 101 -9.81 -1.49 -6.57
CA GLN A 101 -9.34 -1.51 -5.18
C GLN A 101 -7.81 -1.41 -5.07
N LEU A 102 -7.08 -1.60 -6.17
CA LEU A 102 -5.63 -1.50 -6.22
C LEU A 102 -5.14 -0.10 -6.64
N ILE A 103 -6.06 0.78 -7.03
CA ILE A 103 -5.76 2.14 -7.52
C ILE A 103 -6.75 3.09 -6.86
N GLY A 104 -6.23 4.10 -6.15
CA GLY A 104 -7.07 5.08 -5.49
C GLY A 104 -6.27 6.23 -4.90
N PRO A 105 -6.96 7.27 -4.38
CA PRO A 105 -6.30 8.32 -3.62
C PRO A 105 -5.59 7.72 -2.41
N ALA A 106 -4.44 8.26 -2.05
CA ALA A 106 -3.69 7.83 -0.87
C ALA A 106 -3.44 9.03 0.05
N MET A 107 -3.61 8.81 1.36
CA MET A 107 -3.26 9.78 2.41
C MET A 107 -2.04 9.28 3.17
N LEU A 108 -1.06 10.15 3.41
CA LEU A 108 0.14 9.83 4.17
C LEU A 108 0.06 10.44 5.57
N ILE A 109 -0.03 9.59 6.58
CA ILE A 109 0.02 10.00 7.99
C ILE A 109 1.43 9.67 8.50
N ASP A 110 2.20 10.71 8.82
CA ASP A 110 3.57 10.57 9.32
C ASP A 110 3.57 10.42 10.85
N VAL A 111 4.02 9.26 11.31
CA VAL A 111 4.13 8.88 12.73
C VAL A 111 5.58 8.51 13.08
N ALA A 112 6.56 8.90 12.26
CA ALA A 112 7.96 8.53 12.48
C ALA A 112 8.52 9.10 13.79
N ALA A 113 8.09 10.29 14.19
CA ALA A 113 8.54 10.91 15.45
C ALA A 113 8.14 10.09 16.69
N PRO A 114 6.86 9.75 16.95
CA PRO A 114 6.50 8.91 18.09
C PRO A 114 7.10 7.49 17.98
N VAL A 115 7.20 6.90 16.79
CA VAL A 115 7.84 5.59 16.58
C VAL A 115 9.34 5.62 16.91
N SER A 116 10.03 6.73 16.62
CA SER A 116 11.46 6.87 16.97
C SER A 116 11.68 6.92 18.49
N ALA A 117 10.70 7.42 19.25
CA ALA A 117 10.74 7.46 20.71
C ALA A 117 10.29 6.14 21.36
N ASN A 118 9.39 5.42 20.70
CA ASN A 118 8.92 4.10 21.10
C ASN A 118 8.76 3.21 19.86
N ARG A 119 9.67 2.25 19.69
CA ARG A 119 9.66 1.35 18.54
C ARG A 119 8.34 0.56 18.41
N ASP A 120 7.73 0.20 19.53
CA ASP A 120 6.46 -0.54 19.59
C ASP A 120 5.25 0.40 19.65
N TYR A 121 5.40 1.64 19.19
CA TYR A 121 4.32 2.61 19.18
C TYR A 121 3.15 2.10 18.36
N LEU A 122 1.96 2.16 18.97
CA LEU A 122 0.70 1.86 18.32
C LEU A 122 0.05 3.18 17.90
N VAL A 123 -0.09 3.37 16.60
CA VAL A 123 -0.80 4.53 16.03
C VAL A 123 -2.22 4.56 16.58
N SER A 124 -2.58 5.69 17.16
CA SER A 124 -3.82 5.92 17.89
C SER A 124 -4.86 6.64 17.03
N ILE A 125 -6.09 6.73 17.54
CA ILE A 125 -7.14 7.55 16.95
C ILE A 125 -6.74 9.03 16.98
N ASP A 126 -6.10 9.48 18.06
CA ASP A 126 -5.67 10.87 18.22
C ASP A 126 -4.66 11.28 17.15
N ASP A 127 -3.73 10.40 16.76
CA ASP A 127 -2.80 10.68 15.65
C ASP A 127 -3.54 10.96 14.34
N ILE A 128 -4.61 10.21 14.06
CA ILE A 128 -5.40 10.34 12.85
C ILE A 128 -6.25 11.62 12.88
N ILE A 129 -6.85 11.93 14.03
CA ILE A 129 -7.63 13.16 14.24
C ILE A 129 -6.73 14.38 14.16
N ASP A 130 -5.57 14.35 14.80
CA ASP A 130 -4.61 15.45 14.83
C ASP A 130 -4.04 15.72 13.44
N TRP A 131 -3.72 14.67 12.68
CA TRP A 131 -3.37 14.78 11.27
C TRP A 131 -4.50 15.48 10.47
N GLY A 132 -5.76 15.12 10.73
CA GLY A 132 -6.93 15.71 10.07
C GLY A 132 -7.20 17.18 10.41
N LYS A 133 -6.58 17.76 11.44
CA LYS A 133 -6.75 19.19 11.79
C LYS A 133 -6.09 20.13 10.78
N THR A 134 -5.08 19.66 10.05
CA THR A 134 -4.28 20.47 9.12
C THR A 134 -4.28 19.91 7.69
N ASN A 135 -4.93 18.77 7.46
CA ASN A 135 -5.04 18.11 6.17
C ASN A 135 -6.51 17.98 5.75
N ASP A 136 -6.74 17.67 4.48
CA ASP A 136 -8.08 17.39 3.98
C ASP A 136 -8.67 16.15 4.67
N PRO A 137 -10.01 16.09 4.83
CA PRO A 137 -10.68 14.89 5.30
C PRO A 137 -10.28 13.68 4.46
N ILE A 138 -10.13 12.54 5.13
CA ILE A 138 -9.68 11.34 4.43
C ILE A 138 -10.79 10.86 3.51
N PRO A 139 -10.57 10.78 2.18
CA PRO A 139 -11.63 10.39 1.26
C PRO A 139 -12.08 8.95 1.47
N ASP A 140 -13.33 8.69 1.13
CA ASP A 140 -13.83 7.31 1.05
C ASP A 140 -13.04 6.50 0.03
N GLN A 141 -12.90 5.20 0.32
CA GLN A 141 -12.16 4.25 -0.51
C GLN A 141 -10.71 4.67 -0.80
N SER A 142 -10.12 5.52 0.06
CA SER A 142 -8.72 5.90 -0.02
C SER A 142 -7.80 4.86 0.63
N ILE A 143 -6.57 4.82 0.16
CA ILE A 143 -5.45 4.13 0.81
C ILE A 143 -4.94 5.03 1.94
N VAL A 144 -4.56 4.45 3.07
CA VAL A 144 -3.91 5.16 4.18
C VAL A 144 -2.53 4.58 4.36
N LEU A 145 -1.53 5.43 4.20
CA LEU A 145 -0.14 5.07 4.38
C LEU A 145 0.32 5.65 5.72
N PHE A 146 0.76 4.79 6.64
CA PHE A 146 1.40 5.21 7.87
C PHE A 146 2.91 5.19 7.68
N ARG A 147 3.55 6.37 7.66
CA ARG A 147 5.00 6.48 7.59
C ARG A 147 5.57 6.40 9.01
N ASN A 148 6.11 5.24 9.37
CA ASN A 148 6.71 4.99 10.69
C ASN A 148 8.24 5.16 10.74
N GLY A 149 8.89 5.30 9.58
CA GLY A 149 10.35 5.46 9.47
C GLY A 149 11.18 4.17 9.56
N LEU A 150 10.59 3.03 9.96
CA LEU A 150 11.30 1.75 10.10
C LEU A 150 11.82 1.21 8.77
N GLY A 151 11.17 1.55 7.66
CA GLY A 151 11.61 1.15 6.32
C GLY A 151 13.03 1.59 5.94
N ALA A 152 13.59 2.62 6.60
CA ALA A 152 14.99 3.01 6.41
C ALA A 152 16.00 1.97 6.93
N LEU A 153 15.54 0.96 7.68
CA LEU A 153 16.36 -0.11 8.24
C LEU A 153 16.49 -1.30 7.29
N TRP A 154 15.66 -1.37 6.25
CA TRP A 154 15.72 -2.39 5.20
C TRP A 154 17.08 -2.39 4.48
N PRO A 155 17.68 -3.55 4.14
CA PRO A 155 17.18 -4.93 4.31
C PRO A 155 17.63 -5.60 5.63
N ASN A 156 18.03 -4.84 6.65
CA ASN A 156 18.61 -5.43 7.86
C ASN A 156 17.51 -6.02 8.76
N THR A 157 17.34 -7.35 8.73
CA THR A 157 16.27 -8.08 9.46
C THR A 157 16.16 -7.73 10.94
N GLU A 158 17.27 -7.71 11.69
CA GLU A 158 17.20 -7.44 13.13
C GLU A 158 16.79 -5.99 13.44
N PRO A 159 17.39 -4.96 12.82
CA PRO A 159 16.87 -3.60 12.91
C PRO A 159 15.43 -3.43 12.40
N ASP A 160 15.01 -4.17 11.37
CA ASP A 160 13.67 -4.03 10.75
C ASP A 160 12.57 -4.70 11.59
N LEU A 161 12.77 -5.95 12.01
CA LEU A 161 11.80 -6.74 12.79
C LEU A 161 11.98 -6.64 14.31
N GLY A 162 13.08 -6.04 14.78
CA GLY A 162 13.46 -6.00 16.19
C GLY A 162 14.14 -7.29 16.69
N THR A 163 14.32 -8.28 15.82
CA THR A 163 14.96 -9.55 16.15
C THR A 163 15.51 -10.26 14.90
N SER A 164 16.60 -11.02 15.06
CA SER A 164 17.10 -11.95 14.04
C SER A 164 16.57 -13.38 14.21
N LEU A 165 15.77 -13.65 15.25
CA LEU A 165 15.23 -14.97 15.51
C LEU A 165 14.27 -15.40 14.37
N ARG A 166 14.28 -16.70 14.06
CA ARG A 166 13.38 -17.32 13.08
C ARG A 166 12.56 -18.44 13.71
N GLY A 167 11.51 -18.87 13.01
CA GLY A 167 10.62 -19.94 13.43
C GLY A 167 9.54 -19.47 14.42
N VAL A 168 8.63 -20.35 14.80
CA VAL A 168 7.38 -19.98 15.52
C VAL A 168 7.61 -19.23 16.84
N HIS A 169 8.73 -19.49 17.51
CA HIS A 169 9.07 -18.83 18.78
C HIS A 169 9.55 -17.39 18.63
N SER A 170 9.97 -16.98 17.42
CA SER A 170 10.45 -15.63 17.14
C SER A 170 9.34 -14.58 17.11
N VAL A 171 8.09 -14.98 16.91
CA VAL A 171 6.94 -14.05 16.83
C VAL A 171 6.81 -13.21 18.10
N ALA A 172 7.09 -13.81 19.27
CA ALA A 172 7.07 -13.11 20.55
C ALA A 172 8.25 -12.14 20.76
N ALA A 173 9.28 -12.21 19.92
CA ALA A 173 10.45 -11.34 19.96
C ALA A 173 10.40 -10.20 18.93
N LEU A 174 9.34 -10.15 18.11
CA LEU A 174 9.12 -9.05 17.18
C LEU A 174 8.91 -7.75 17.94
N SER A 175 9.52 -6.68 17.44
CA SER A 175 9.35 -5.33 17.95
C SER A 175 9.34 -4.36 16.78
N PHE A 176 8.20 -3.74 16.52
CA PHE A 176 7.97 -2.74 15.49
C PHE A 176 6.62 -2.06 15.73
N SER A 177 6.45 -0.88 15.14
CA SER A 177 5.24 -0.08 15.31
C SER A 177 4.04 -0.78 14.67
N GLY A 178 2.85 -0.54 15.21
CA GLY A 178 1.60 -1.06 14.65
C GLY A 178 0.49 -0.03 14.66
N LEU A 179 -0.69 -0.43 14.19
CA LEU A 179 -1.92 0.30 14.39
C LEU A 179 -2.60 -0.22 15.65
N SER A 180 -3.14 0.65 16.51
CA SER A 180 -3.95 0.19 17.65
C SER A 180 -5.23 -0.47 17.16
N ALA A 181 -5.78 -1.42 17.93
CA ALA A 181 -7.02 -2.12 17.57
C ALA A 181 -8.21 -1.13 17.44
N GLU A 182 -8.24 -0.13 18.32
CA GLU A 182 -9.23 0.94 18.33
C GLU A 182 -9.08 1.82 17.09
N ALA A 183 -7.87 2.19 16.71
CA ALA A 183 -7.61 2.99 15.51
C ALA A 183 -7.98 2.23 14.23
N ALA A 184 -7.68 0.92 14.15
CA ALA A 184 -8.09 0.06 13.04
C ALA A 184 -9.61 0.00 12.90
N THR A 185 -10.32 -0.19 14.02
CA THR A 185 -11.79 -0.21 14.05
C THR A 185 -12.36 1.14 13.64
N TRP A 186 -11.83 2.23 14.23
CA TRP A 186 -12.27 3.59 13.95
C TRP A 186 -12.13 3.95 12.48
N LEU A 187 -11.00 3.60 11.84
CA LEU A 187 -10.79 3.81 10.41
C LEU A 187 -11.81 3.08 9.54
N ILE A 188 -12.22 1.88 9.93
CA ILE A 188 -13.22 1.11 9.19
C ILE A 188 -14.61 1.72 9.38
N GLU A 189 -14.97 2.10 10.60
CA GLU A 189 -16.30 2.60 10.95
C GLU A 189 -16.53 4.03 10.46
N ASN A 190 -15.54 4.91 10.56
CA ASN A 190 -15.64 6.33 10.20
C ASN A 190 -15.31 6.60 8.72
N ARG A 191 -15.16 5.53 7.92
CA ARG A 191 -14.97 5.59 6.46
C ARG A 191 -15.95 4.71 5.69
N ARG A 192 -16.95 4.17 6.39
CA ARG A 192 -18.06 3.47 5.77
C ARG A 192 -19.18 4.47 5.54
N ASP A 193 -19.26 4.97 4.32
CA ASP A 193 -20.46 5.63 3.84
C ASP A 193 -21.61 4.59 3.78
N ASP A 194 -22.58 4.72 4.68
CA ASP A 194 -23.76 3.83 4.83
C ASP A 194 -24.66 3.75 3.57
N ALA A 195 -24.37 4.52 2.51
CA ALA A 195 -25.24 4.68 1.36
C ALA A 195 -24.98 3.72 0.17
N LYS A 196 -23.88 2.96 0.13
CA LYS A 196 -23.59 2.04 -1.00
C LYS A 196 -22.99 0.72 -0.54
N ARG A 197 -23.84 -0.13 0.05
CA ARG A 197 -23.55 -1.56 0.19
C ARG A 197 -23.49 -2.23 -1.19
N ALA A 198 -22.33 -2.78 -1.53
CA ALA A 198 -22.23 -4.20 -1.86
C ALA A 198 -21.39 -4.88 -0.75
N PRO A 199 -21.86 -5.97 -0.13
CA PRO A 199 -21.28 -6.58 1.08
C PRO A 199 -20.11 -7.54 0.71
N THR A 200 -19.15 -7.99 1.54
CA THR A 200 -18.85 -7.88 2.99
C THR A 200 -17.57 -8.66 3.31
N PHE A 201 -16.38 -8.31 2.80
CA PHE A 201 -15.18 -9.15 2.90
C PHE A 201 -15.34 -10.60 2.39
#